data_AF-A0A853GPZ6-F1
#
_entry.id   AF-A0A853GPZ6-F1
#
_cell.length_a   1.000
_cell.length_b   1.000
_cell.length_c   1.000
_cell.angle_alpha   90.00
_cell.angle_beta   90.00
_cell.angle_gamma   90.00
#
_symmetry.space_group_name_H-M   'P 1'
#
loop_
_entity.id
_entity.type
_entity.pdbx_description
1 polymer ?
#
loop_
_entity_poly.entity_id
_entity_poly.type
_entity_poly.pdbx_seq_one_letter_code
_entity_poly.pdbx_strand_id
1 'polypeptide(L)'
;MADSPHTRGLGSNNLLFMACELLLLAAESDGFPLLLIEEPEAHLHPQRQLRLMAFLQAQAAKERADGQHIQIIVTTHSPSIASDLCLDNLVLIERGRGFPLRKGATKLDNSDYSFLERFLDATKSNLFFARGVMIVEGDAENILMPVFARLLNRNFAEYGVSVVNVGGVGLGRYARIFMRTNPMEDGIVSVPVACVTDLDVMPDCAPEIVKKVKPGEEIPKRPPSRRQWRVKGEFSSTELAKRRQSRIDKASGQNVRTFVADEWTLEYDLAFSGLAKEVWEAAVLALADERIHNGTMTRDNAVKERAAEFAALSELGAEVLGSHVYAKFEADGASKAIGAQYLADLLEKAFEKGTLNADGLCSKLPDYVLDAIGYVTSPLVRPGPLSSMPAAVAGRLP
;
A
#
# COMPACT_ATOMS: atom_id res chain seq x y z
N MET A 1 -5.57 -45.11 -11.99
CA MET A 1 -6.92 -44.52 -12.07
C MET A 1 -7.80 -45.23 -11.07
N ALA A 2 -8.06 -44.59 -9.93
CA ALA A 2 -9.15 -44.91 -9.02
C ALA A 2 -9.48 -43.60 -8.29
N ASP A 3 -10.43 -42.84 -8.84
CA ASP A 3 -10.97 -41.65 -8.19
C ASP A 3 -11.68 -42.05 -6.89
N SER A 4 -11.19 -41.54 -5.77
CA SER A 4 -11.84 -41.70 -4.46
C SER A 4 -13.00 -40.70 -4.32
N PRO A 5 -14.24 -41.11 -3.95
CA PRO A 5 -15.43 -40.25 -4.04
C PRO A 5 -15.65 -39.27 -2.86
N HIS A 6 -14.67 -39.06 -1.97
CA HIS A 6 -14.89 -38.36 -0.69
C HIS A 6 -13.94 -37.18 -0.42
N THR A 7 -13.77 -36.27 -1.38
CA THR A 7 -13.18 -34.93 -1.10
C THR A 7 -14.21 -33.92 -0.58
N ARG A 8 -15.51 -34.26 -0.64
CA ARG A 8 -16.60 -33.43 -0.11
C ARG A 8 -16.82 -33.71 1.38
N GLY A 9 -15.98 -33.14 2.24
CA GLY A 9 -16.17 -33.27 3.69
C GLY A 9 -15.03 -32.77 4.57
N LEU A 10 -13.81 -32.61 4.04
CA LEU A 10 -12.61 -32.29 4.83
C LEU A 10 -12.79 -31.07 5.75
N GLY A 11 -13.28 -29.95 5.22
CA GLY A 11 -13.55 -28.76 6.04
C GLY A 11 -14.64 -28.96 7.10
N SER A 12 -15.71 -29.70 6.78
CA SER A 12 -16.78 -29.99 7.76
C SER A 12 -16.30 -30.96 8.84
N ASN A 13 -15.43 -31.92 8.48
CA ASN A 13 -14.82 -32.85 9.42
C ASN A 13 -13.87 -32.13 10.37
N ASN A 14 -13.07 -31.18 9.88
CA ASN A 14 -12.20 -30.35 10.72
C ASN A 14 -13.03 -29.53 11.73
N LEU A 15 -14.14 -28.93 11.29
CA LEU A 15 -15.06 -28.21 12.18
C LEU A 15 -15.69 -29.12 13.24
N LEU A 16 -16.14 -30.32 12.84
CA LEU A 16 -16.71 -31.30 13.77
C LEU A 16 -15.68 -31.76 14.79
N PHE A 17 -14.46 -32.05 14.34
CA PHE A 17 -13.36 -32.45 15.20
C PHE A 17 -13.03 -31.37 16.23
N MET A 18 -12.82 -30.12 15.79
CA MET A 18 -12.60 -29.00 16.71
C MET A 18 -13.74 -28.79 17.71
N ALA A 19 -15.00 -28.95 17.27
CA ALA A 19 -16.15 -28.84 18.15
C ALA A 19 -16.19 -29.96 19.20
N CYS A 20 -15.87 -31.20 18.82
CA CYS A 20 -15.78 -32.33 19.75
C CYS A 20 -14.68 -32.11 20.79
N GLU A 21 -13.47 -31.70 20.37
CA GLU A 21 -12.36 -31.42 21.28
C GLU A 21 -12.71 -30.29 22.26
N LEU A 22 -13.35 -29.22 21.79
CA LEU A 22 -13.82 -28.13 22.66
C LEU A 22 -14.87 -28.58 23.68
N LEU A 23 -15.77 -29.50 23.29
CA LEU A 23 -16.75 -30.08 24.21
C LEU A 23 -16.09 -30.94 25.28
N LEU A 24 -15.08 -31.73 24.91
CA LEU A 24 -14.30 -32.53 25.85
C LEU A 24 -13.53 -31.64 26.83
N LEU A 25 -12.81 -30.64 26.32
CA LEU A 25 -12.09 -29.66 27.12
C LEU A 25 -13.01 -28.87 28.07
N ALA A 26 -14.21 -28.52 27.62
CA ALA A 26 -15.19 -27.83 28.45
C ALA A 26 -15.80 -28.72 29.55
N ALA A 27 -15.86 -30.04 29.34
CA ALA A 27 -16.42 -31.00 30.29
C ALA A 27 -15.39 -31.48 31.33
N GLU A 28 -14.11 -31.49 31.00
CA GLU A 28 -13.06 -31.77 31.96
C GLU A 28 -12.96 -30.66 33.01
N SER A 29 -12.62 -31.01 34.25
CA SER A 29 -12.47 -30.08 35.37
C SER A 29 -11.08 -30.13 36.01
N ASP A 30 -10.15 -30.86 35.38
CA ASP A 30 -8.79 -31.06 35.88
C ASP A 30 -7.78 -30.52 34.85
N GLY A 31 -6.69 -29.91 35.34
CA GLY A 31 -5.62 -29.36 34.50
C GLY A 31 -5.85 -27.96 33.92
N PHE A 32 -4.93 -27.55 33.02
CA PHE A 32 -4.93 -26.25 32.35
C PHE A 32 -5.57 -26.38 30.96
N PRO A 33 -6.73 -25.75 30.69
CA PRO A 33 -7.47 -25.93 29.45
C PRO A 33 -6.80 -25.17 28.30
N LEU A 34 -5.92 -25.87 27.58
CA LEU A 34 -5.18 -25.33 26.43
C LEU A 34 -5.57 -26.08 25.15
N LEU A 35 -5.96 -25.34 24.12
CA LEU A 35 -6.20 -25.85 22.78
C LEU A 35 -5.22 -25.21 21.80
N LEU A 36 -4.50 -26.05 21.06
CA LEU A 36 -3.59 -25.63 19.99
C LEU A 36 -4.18 -26.05 18.66
N ILE A 37 -4.34 -25.12 17.73
CA ILE A 37 -4.92 -25.38 16.40
C ILE A 37 -3.94 -24.89 15.33
N GLU A 38 -3.51 -25.81 14.47
CA GLU A 38 -2.67 -25.51 13.33
C GLU A 38 -3.54 -25.31 12.08
N GLU A 39 -3.38 -24.17 11.41
CA GLU A 39 -4.00 -23.82 10.12
C GLU A 39 -5.49 -24.23 10.00
N PRO A 40 -6.38 -23.74 10.88
CA PRO A 40 -7.80 -24.11 10.86
C PRO A 40 -8.50 -23.77 9.54
N GLU A 41 -7.93 -22.87 8.73
CA GLU A 41 -8.40 -22.50 7.41
C GLU A 41 -8.28 -23.60 6.34
N ALA A 42 -7.49 -24.65 6.58
CA ALA A 42 -7.24 -25.69 5.59
C ALA A 42 -8.58 -26.32 5.13
N HIS A 43 -8.82 -26.26 3.81
CA HIS A 43 -10.06 -26.74 3.17
C HIS A 43 -11.37 -26.05 3.63
N LEU A 44 -11.29 -24.87 4.26
CA LEU A 44 -12.44 -24.03 4.61
C LEU A 44 -12.59 -22.84 3.67
N HIS A 45 -13.82 -22.61 3.22
CA HIS A 45 -14.21 -21.36 2.56
C HIS A 45 -14.01 -20.16 3.51
N PRO A 46 -13.56 -18.98 3.04
CA PRO A 46 -13.29 -17.81 3.89
C PRO A 46 -14.40 -17.45 4.88
N GLN A 47 -15.67 -17.47 4.45
CA GLN A 47 -16.81 -17.24 5.36
C GLN A 47 -16.92 -18.26 6.51
N ARG A 48 -16.48 -19.50 6.31
CA ARG A 48 -16.45 -20.52 7.36
C ARG A 48 -15.27 -20.31 8.31
N GLN A 49 -14.16 -19.78 7.81
CA GLN A 49 -13.00 -19.40 8.64
C GLN A 49 -13.42 -18.31 9.65
N LEU A 50 -14.10 -17.26 9.18
CA LEU A 50 -14.64 -16.20 10.04
C LEU A 50 -15.60 -16.75 11.11
N ARG A 51 -16.56 -17.60 10.71
CA ARG A 51 -17.50 -18.24 11.67
C ARG A 51 -16.80 -19.10 12.70
N LEU A 52 -15.76 -19.83 12.29
CA LEU A 52 -14.94 -20.63 13.19
C LEU A 52 -14.22 -19.71 14.19
N MET A 53 -13.58 -18.64 13.73
CA MET A 53 -12.89 -17.71 14.62
C MET A 53 -13.84 -17.05 15.62
N ALA A 54 -15.01 -16.59 15.17
CA ALA A 54 -16.05 -16.06 16.07
C ALA A 54 -16.49 -17.10 17.11
N PHE A 55 -16.64 -18.36 16.70
CA PHE A 55 -16.96 -19.46 17.62
C PHE A 55 -15.84 -19.72 18.64
N LEU A 56 -14.57 -19.81 18.19
CA LEU A 56 -13.42 -20.02 19.07
C LEU A 56 -13.27 -18.88 20.08
N GLN A 57 -13.40 -17.63 19.63
CA GLN A 57 -13.38 -16.45 20.51
C GLN A 57 -14.50 -16.53 21.57
N ALA A 58 -15.71 -16.93 21.18
CA ALA A 58 -16.82 -17.11 22.10
C ALA A 58 -16.60 -18.25 23.11
N GLN A 59 -15.87 -19.31 22.75
CA GLN A 59 -15.53 -20.38 23.71
C GLN A 59 -14.41 -19.94 24.66
N ALA A 60 -13.38 -19.25 24.16
CA ALA A 60 -12.29 -18.73 24.98
C ALA A 60 -12.77 -17.71 26.03
N ALA A 61 -13.84 -16.98 25.73
CA ALA A 61 -14.45 -16.01 26.65
C ALA A 61 -15.37 -16.65 27.71
N LYS A 62 -15.71 -17.94 27.61
CA LYS A 62 -16.56 -18.61 28.60
C LYS A 62 -15.72 -19.09 29.78
N GLU A 63 -16.26 -18.86 30.96
CA GLU A 63 -15.76 -19.45 32.19
C GLU A 63 -16.26 -20.90 32.31
N ARG A 64 -15.34 -21.82 32.58
CA ARG A 64 -15.62 -23.22 32.90
C ARG A 64 -16.14 -23.35 34.33
N ALA A 65 -16.64 -24.53 34.68
CA ALA A 65 -17.17 -24.82 36.01
C ALA A 65 -16.14 -24.68 37.14
N ASP A 66 -14.85 -24.81 36.83
CA ASP A 66 -13.71 -24.64 37.74
C ASP A 66 -13.22 -23.18 37.86
N GLY A 67 -13.90 -22.22 37.21
CA GLY A 67 -13.53 -20.80 37.19
C GLY A 67 -12.42 -20.45 36.18
N GLN A 68 -11.94 -21.42 35.39
CA GLN A 68 -10.89 -21.19 34.39
C GLN A 68 -11.48 -20.87 33.01
N HIS A 69 -10.69 -20.23 32.16
CA HIS A 69 -11.05 -19.97 30.76
C HIS A 69 -10.19 -20.84 29.85
N ILE A 70 -10.77 -21.33 28.74
CA ILE A 70 -10.01 -22.10 27.74
C ILE A 70 -9.04 -21.16 27.01
N GLN A 71 -7.74 -21.44 27.06
CA GLN A 71 -6.75 -20.76 26.23
C GLN A 71 -6.68 -21.43 24.86
N ILE A 72 -6.88 -20.65 23.80
CA ILE A 72 -6.81 -21.15 22.42
C ILE A 72 -5.66 -20.44 21.71
N ILE A 73 -4.72 -21.20 21.14
CA ILE A 73 -3.63 -20.69 20.31
C ILE A 73 -3.82 -21.25 18.90
N VAL A 74 -3.85 -20.34 17.93
CA VAL A 74 -4.07 -20.65 16.52
C VAL A 74 -2.87 -20.19 15.70
N THR A 75 -2.33 -21.06 14.85
CA THR A 75 -1.44 -20.65 13.75
C THR A 75 -2.26 -20.50 12.47
N THR A 76 -1.99 -19.46 11.69
CA THR A 76 -2.74 -19.19 10.46
C THR A 76 -1.89 -18.44 9.45
N HIS A 77 -2.10 -18.75 8.18
CA HIS A 77 -1.64 -18.01 7.02
C HIS A 77 -2.79 -17.26 6.33
N SER A 78 -4.00 -17.27 6.89
CA SER A 78 -5.19 -16.67 6.29
C SER A 78 -5.36 -15.19 6.66
N PRO A 79 -5.36 -14.28 5.67
CA PRO A 79 -5.74 -12.89 5.88
C PRO A 79 -7.19 -12.73 6.36
N SER A 80 -8.08 -13.69 6.03
CA SER A 80 -9.47 -13.65 6.48
C SER A 80 -9.57 -13.87 7.98
N ILE A 81 -8.77 -14.77 8.55
CA ILE A 81 -8.71 -14.98 10.00
C ILE A 81 -8.10 -13.74 10.68
N ALA A 82 -6.98 -13.24 10.16
CA ALA A 82 -6.31 -12.06 10.72
C ALA A 82 -7.19 -10.80 10.74
N SER A 83 -8.13 -10.66 9.79
CA SER A 83 -9.03 -9.51 9.70
C SER A 83 -10.14 -9.44 10.76
N ASP A 84 -10.43 -10.54 11.45
CA ASP A 84 -11.54 -10.64 12.42
C ASP A 84 -11.07 -10.70 13.88
N LEU A 85 -9.76 -10.63 14.11
CA LEU A 85 -9.14 -10.76 15.43
C LEU A 85 -8.76 -9.40 16.01
N CYS A 86 -8.98 -9.23 17.32
CA CYS A 86 -8.43 -8.11 18.07
C CYS A 86 -6.90 -8.12 17.98
N LEU A 87 -6.29 -6.94 17.82
CA LEU A 87 -4.83 -6.82 17.70
C LEU A 87 -4.09 -7.29 18.96
N ASP A 88 -4.75 -7.21 20.12
CA ASP A 88 -4.22 -7.71 21.39
C ASP A 88 -4.00 -9.23 21.39
N ASN A 89 -4.69 -9.97 20.51
CA ASN A 89 -4.58 -11.42 20.35
C ASN A 89 -3.71 -11.85 19.15
N LEU A 90 -3.13 -10.90 18.41
CA LEU A 90 -2.32 -11.18 17.23
C LEU A 90 -0.82 -11.14 17.56
N VAL A 91 -0.10 -12.16 17.09
CA VAL A 91 1.36 -12.26 17.17
C VAL A 91 1.90 -12.53 15.78
N LEU A 92 2.69 -11.60 15.24
CA LEU A 92 3.36 -11.76 13.96
C LEU A 92 4.60 -12.65 14.14
N ILE A 93 4.66 -13.79 13.45
CA ILE A 93 5.85 -14.65 13.44
C ILE A 93 6.72 -14.31 12.24
N GLU A 94 7.95 -13.86 12.48
CA GLU A 94 8.90 -13.49 11.43
C GLU A 94 10.31 -13.94 11.80
N ARG A 95 10.98 -14.66 10.90
CA ARG A 95 12.35 -15.21 11.09
C ARG A 95 12.53 -15.95 12.43
N GLY A 96 11.54 -16.75 12.82
CA GLY A 96 11.57 -17.54 14.05
C GLY A 96 11.35 -16.73 15.34
N ARG A 97 10.93 -15.46 15.23
CA ARG A 97 10.61 -14.59 16.36
C ARG A 97 9.14 -14.17 16.32
N GLY A 98 8.49 -14.15 17.49
CA GLY A 98 7.15 -13.63 17.65
C GLY A 98 7.13 -12.16 18.05
N PHE A 99 6.33 -11.37 17.37
CA PHE A 99 6.12 -9.95 17.62
C PHE A 99 4.64 -9.73 18.01
N PRO A 100 4.34 -9.63 19.32
CA PRO A 100 2.98 -9.34 19.78
C PRO A 100 2.51 -7.99 19.27
N LEU A 101 1.33 -7.91 18.68
CA LEU A 101 0.76 -6.69 18.12
C LEU A 101 -0.03 -5.87 19.15
N ARG A 102 -0.23 -6.41 20.36
CA ARG A 102 -0.94 -5.80 21.48
C ARG A 102 -0.46 -4.42 21.91
N LYS A 103 -1.32 -3.70 22.62
CA LYS A 103 -1.00 -2.39 23.22
C LYS A 103 0.28 -2.41 24.04
N GLY A 104 1.09 -1.36 23.89
CA GLY A 104 2.40 -1.21 24.54
C GLY A 104 3.55 -1.89 23.81
N ALA A 105 3.28 -2.86 22.94
CA ALA A 105 4.31 -3.60 22.20
C ALA A 105 4.70 -2.91 20.88
N THR A 106 3.79 -2.13 20.31
CA THR A 106 4.00 -1.36 19.07
C THR A 106 3.96 0.14 19.32
N LYS A 107 4.43 0.95 18.35
CA LYS A 107 4.35 2.42 18.41
C LYS A 107 2.97 2.98 18.00
N LEU A 108 1.93 2.18 17.95
CA LEU A 108 0.56 2.68 17.75
C LEU A 108 0.07 3.47 18.96
N ASP A 109 -0.67 4.55 18.69
CA ASP A 109 -1.40 5.25 19.74
C ASP A 109 -2.60 4.43 20.17
N ASN A 110 -3.05 4.58 21.43
CA ASN A 110 -4.18 3.81 21.96
C ASN A 110 -5.46 3.93 21.11
N SER A 111 -5.73 5.09 20.51
CA SER A 111 -6.87 5.30 19.63
C SER A 111 -6.74 4.62 18.27
N ASP A 112 -5.51 4.33 17.83
CA ASP A 112 -5.26 3.74 16.51
C ASP A 112 -5.53 2.24 16.48
N TYR A 113 -5.46 1.56 17.63
CA TYR A 113 -5.82 0.14 17.77
C TYR A 113 -7.26 -0.13 17.31
N SER A 114 -8.22 0.58 17.90
CA SER A 114 -9.64 0.45 17.52
C SER A 114 -9.93 0.93 16.11
N PHE A 115 -9.10 1.82 15.57
CA PHE A 115 -9.19 2.19 14.15
C PHE A 115 -8.76 1.02 13.27
N LEU A 116 -7.58 0.45 13.51
CA LEU A 116 -7.08 -0.68 12.73
C LEU A 116 -8.03 -1.89 12.81
N GLU A 117 -8.52 -2.25 13.99
CA GLU A 117 -9.50 -3.35 14.13
C GLU A 117 -10.79 -3.13 13.33
N ARG A 118 -11.20 -1.88 13.10
CA ARG A 118 -12.38 -1.56 12.27
C ARG A 118 -12.09 -1.61 10.77
N PHE A 119 -10.86 -1.30 10.36
CA PHE A 119 -10.51 -1.09 8.95
C PHE A 119 -9.54 -2.14 8.40
N LEU A 120 -9.03 -3.07 9.20
CA LEU A 120 -8.23 -4.23 8.76
C LEU A 120 -9.15 -5.30 8.17
N ASP A 121 -9.74 -5.04 7.01
CA ASP A 121 -10.42 -6.08 6.24
C ASP A 121 -9.43 -7.14 5.71
N ALA A 122 -9.95 -8.22 5.10
CA ALA A 122 -9.13 -9.30 4.57
C ALA A 122 -8.11 -8.84 3.51
N THR A 123 -8.40 -7.77 2.75
CA THR A 123 -7.48 -7.24 1.74
C THR A 123 -6.31 -6.51 2.37
N LYS A 124 -6.57 -5.71 3.41
CA LYS A 124 -5.52 -4.96 4.12
C LYS A 124 -4.72 -5.86 5.06
N SER A 125 -5.37 -6.86 5.67
CA SER A 125 -4.70 -7.85 6.54
C SER A 125 -3.64 -8.67 5.83
N ASN A 126 -3.62 -8.68 4.49
CA ASN A 126 -2.52 -9.24 3.70
C ASN A 126 -1.15 -8.60 4.04
N LEU A 127 -1.13 -7.39 4.62
CA LEU A 127 0.09 -6.75 5.11
C LEU A 127 0.86 -7.59 6.14
N PHE A 128 0.18 -8.43 6.94
CA PHE A 128 0.83 -9.27 7.94
C PHE A 128 1.56 -10.48 7.34
N PHE A 129 1.24 -10.84 6.09
CA PHE A 129 1.80 -12.00 5.40
C PHE A 129 2.80 -11.61 4.30
N ALA A 130 2.97 -10.31 4.06
CA ALA A 130 3.83 -9.80 3.01
C ALA A 130 5.31 -9.79 3.42
N ARG A 131 6.20 -9.97 2.44
CA ARG A 131 7.65 -9.79 2.60
C ARG A 131 8.08 -8.33 2.52
N GLY A 132 7.24 -7.47 1.96
CA GLY A 132 7.35 -6.02 1.96
C GLY A 132 5.96 -5.38 1.84
N VAL A 133 5.78 -4.18 2.37
CA VAL A 133 4.47 -3.51 2.38
C VAL A 133 4.60 -2.12 1.77
N MET A 134 3.75 -1.83 0.79
CA MET A 134 3.62 -0.50 0.21
C MET A 134 2.25 0.07 0.59
N ILE A 135 2.24 1.06 1.47
CA ILE A 135 1.04 1.75 1.95
C ILE A 135 0.87 3.01 1.11
N VAL A 136 -0.31 3.19 0.53
CA VAL A 136 -0.61 4.29 -0.40
C VAL A 136 -1.90 5.01 -0.03
N GLU A 137 -2.02 6.29 -0.40
CA GLU A 137 -3.19 7.12 -0.06
C GLU A 137 -4.45 6.78 -0.86
N GLY A 138 -4.32 6.54 -2.17
CA GLY A 138 -5.46 6.44 -3.07
C GLY A 138 -5.40 5.30 -4.08
N ASP A 139 -6.45 5.23 -4.89
CA ASP A 139 -6.60 4.20 -5.92
C ASP A 139 -5.60 4.38 -7.07
N ALA A 140 -5.18 5.62 -7.36
CA ALA A 140 -4.23 5.90 -8.42
C ALA A 140 -2.87 5.25 -8.13
N GLU A 141 -2.32 5.47 -6.94
CA GLU A 141 -1.10 4.81 -6.47
C GLU A 141 -1.28 3.29 -6.40
N ASN A 142 -2.43 2.82 -5.90
CA ASN A 142 -2.71 1.39 -5.76
C ASN A 142 -2.67 0.65 -7.11
N ILE A 143 -3.06 1.32 -8.19
CA ILE A 143 -3.03 0.80 -9.56
C ILE A 143 -1.65 0.99 -10.19
N LEU A 144 -1.06 2.18 -10.08
CA LEU A 144 0.16 2.54 -10.80
C LEU A 144 1.44 1.96 -10.18
N MET A 145 1.53 1.85 -8.86
CA MET A 145 2.75 1.36 -8.21
C MET A 145 3.13 -0.07 -8.65
N PRO A 146 2.20 -1.06 -8.68
CA PRO A 146 2.51 -2.39 -9.25
C PRO A 146 2.93 -2.34 -10.72
N VAL A 147 2.34 -1.44 -11.51
CA VAL A 147 2.62 -1.29 -12.95
C VAL A 147 4.04 -0.76 -13.13
N PHE A 148 4.39 0.34 -12.47
CA PHE A 148 5.75 0.88 -12.49
C PHE A 148 6.75 -0.18 -12.03
N ALA A 149 6.48 -0.87 -10.92
CA ALA A 149 7.37 -1.90 -10.42
C ALA A 149 7.59 -3.02 -11.45
N ARG A 150 6.54 -3.52 -12.11
CA ARG A 150 6.67 -4.53 -13.18
C ARG A 150 7.45 -4.02 -14.39
N LEU A 151 7.16 -2.80 -14.88
CA LEU A 151 7.87 -2.20 -16.01
C LEU A 151 9.35 -1.93 -15.69
N LEU A 152 9.69 -1.79 -14.42
CA LEU A 152 11.06 -1.65 -13.90
C LEU A 152 11.72 -3.00 -13.53
N ASN A 153 11.14 -4.14 -13.94
CA ASN A 153 11.62 -5.50 -13.60
C ASN A 153 11.67 -5.79 -12.08
N ARG A 154 10.74 -5.20 -11.34
CA ARG A 154 10.58 -5.32 -9.87
C ARG A 154 9.16 -5.76 -9.51
N ASN A 155 8.64 -6.77 -10.18
CA ASN A 155 7.27 -7.26 -10.02
C ASN A 155 6.94 -7.56 -8.54
N PHE A 156 6.04 -6.79 -7.95
CA PHE A 156 5.66 -6.92 -6.54
C PHE A 156 5.23 -8.34 -6.15
N ALA A 157 4.57 -9.08 -7.03
CA ALA A 157 4.17 -10.46 -6.75
C ALA A 157 5.38 -11.38 -6.53
N GLU A 158 6.45 -11.22 -7.31
CA GLU A 158 7.68 -12.03 -7.20
C GLU A 158 8.48 -11.68 -5.95
N TYR A 159 8.46 -10.41 -5.55
CA TYR A 159 9.13 -9.94 -4.34
C TYR A 159 8.30 -10.16 -3.06
N GLY A 160 7.03 -10.58 -3.18
CA GLY A 160 6.11 -10.73 -2.05
C GLY A 160 5.71 -9.40 -1.43
N VAL A 161 5.59 -8.35 -2.24
CA VAL A 161 5.16 -7.01 -1.81
C VAL A 161 3.64 -6.90 -1.87
N SER A 162 3.01 -6.49 -0.78
CA SER A 162 1.58 -6.18 -0.74
C SER A 162 1.38 -4.67 -0.80
N VAL A 163 0.53 -4.20 -1.72
CA VAL A 163 0.08 -2.81 -1.77
C VAL A 163 -1.19 -2.68 -0.93
N VAL A 164 -1.23 -1.66 -0.06
CA VAL A 164 -2.32 -1.41 0.88
C VAL A 164 -2.80 0.02 0.67
N ASN A 165 -3.94 0.17 0.01
CA ASN A 165 -4.65 1.44 -0.11
C ASN A 165 -5.38 1.76 1.20
N VAL A 166 -5.09 2.92 1.81
CA VAL A 166 -5.71 3.36 3.07
C VAL A 166 -6.86 4.36 2.88
N GLY A 167 -7.15 4.78 1.65
CA GLY A 167 -8.28 5.67 1.34
C GLY A 167 -8.15 7.07 1.95
N GLY A 168 -6.94 7.62 1.98
CA GLY A 168 -6.60 8.94 2.51
C GLY A 168 -5.91 8.90 3.87
N VAL A 169 -6.56 9.46 4.90
CA VAL A 169 -5.90 9.71 6.20
C VAL A 169 -5.78 8.42 7.00
N GLY A 170 -4.57 7.89 7.10
CA GLY A 170 -4.34 6.71 7.93
C GLY A 170 -2.99 6.03 7.78
N LEU A 171 -2.13 6.45 6.85
CA LEU A 171 -0.86 5.76 6.56
C LEU A 171 -0.05 5.47 7.82
N GLY A 172 0.16 6.49 8.64
CA GLY A 172 0.93 6.33 9.87
C GLY A 172 0.37 5.27 10.82
N ARG A 173 -0.94 5.03 10.81
CA ARG A 173 -1.57 4.00 11.65
C ARG A 173 -1.19 2.60 11.17
N TYR A 174 -1.40 2.33 9.88
CA TYR A 174 -1.04 1.04 9.28
C TYR A 174 0.46 0.77 9.30
N ALA A 175 1.29 1.80 9.29
CA ALA A 175 2.73 1.66 9.33
C ALA A 175 3.27 1.41 10.75
N ARG A 176 2.73 2.10 11.76
CA ARG A 176 3.21 2.02 13.16
C ARG A 176 2.99 0.67 13.82
N ILE A 177 2.08 -0.18 13.32
CA ILE A 177 1.91 -1.56 13.78
C ILE A 177 3.20 -2.39 13.64
N PHE A 178 4.04 -2.07 12.65
CA PHE A 178 5.32 -2.74 12.41
C PHE A 178 6.48 -2.17 13.25
N MET A 179 6.27 -1.04 13.91
CA MET A 179 7.30 -0.40 14.74
C MET A 179 7.18 -0.84 16.19
N ARG A 180 8.30 -1.24 16.80
CA ARG A 180 8.37 -1.71 18.20
C ARG A 180 8.63 -0.58 19.20
N THR A 181 8.02 -0.65 20.37
CA THR A 181 8.30 0.30 21.47
C THR A 181 9.69 0.09 22.05
N ASN A 182 10.05 -1.17 22.31
CA ASN A 182 11.32 -1.57 22.93
C ASN A 182 12.15 -2.44 21.96
N PRO A 183 12.71 -1.87 20.87
CA PRO A 183 13.39 -2.65 19.83
C PRO A 183 14.64 -3.41 20.31
N MET A 184 15.25 -2.97 21.41
CA MET A 184 16.44 -3.63 21.99
C MET A 184 16.09 -4.97 22.66
N GLU A 185 14.88 -5.09 23.21
CA GLU A 185 14.41 -6.30 23.90
C GLU A 185 13.59 -7.17 22.94
N ASP A 186 12.61 -6.56 22.27
CA ASP A 186 11.69 -7.25 21.38
C ASP A 186 12.32 -7.65 20.04
N GLY A 187 13.41 -6.99 19.64
CA GLY A 187 13.89 -7.01 18.25
C GLY A 187 13.09 -6.04 17.37
N ILE A 188 13.38 -6.05 16.07
CA ILE A 188 12.70 -5.20 15.07
C ILE A 188 12.06 -6.10 14.03
N VAL A 189 10.82 -5.79 13.63
CA VAL A 189 10.16 -6.47 12.51
C VAL A 189 10.92 -6.16 11.23
N SER A 190 11.41 -7.18 10.53
CA SER A 190 12.35 -6.96 9.42
C SER A 190 11.67 -6.58 8.08
N VAL A 191 10.35 -6.67 8.02
CA VAL A 191 9.53 -6.32 6.85
C VAL A 191 9.72 -4.84 6.49
N PRO A 192 10.20 -4.50 5.26
CA PRO A 192 10.27 -3.12 4.80
C PRO A 192 8.87 -2.59 4.50
N VAL A 193 8.54 -1.43 5.07
CA VAL A 193 7.26 -0.75 4.88
C VAL A 193 7.49 0.62 4.27
N ALA A 194 7.04 0.85 3.04
CA ALA A 194 7.02 2.15 2.39
C ALA A 194 5.66 2.81 2.55
N CYS A 195 5.62 4.06 3.00
CA CYS A 195 4.42 4.89 3.03
C CYS A 195 4.54 5.99 1.98
N VAL A 196 3.71 5.96 0.95
CA VAL A 196 3.69 6.98 -0.10
C VAL A 196 2.57 7.98 0.18
N THR A 197 2.92 9.27 0.27
CA THR A 197 2.00 10.34 0.69
C THR A 197 2.22 11.61 -0.12
N ASP A 198 1.16 12.38 -0.31
CA ASP A 198 1.21 13.66 -0.99
C ASP A 198 1.85 14.76 -0.12
N LEU A 199 2.41 15.80 -0.77
CA LEU A 199 2.93 16.96 -0.06
C LEU A 199 1.78 17.86 0.44
N ASP A 200 0.65 17.86 -0.28
CA ASP A 200 -0.50 18.76 -0.14
C ASP A 200 -0.11 20.25 -0.15
N VAL A 201 0.82 20.63 -1.02
CA VAL A 201 1.19 22.02 -1.28
C VAL A 201 1.24 22.19 -2.79
N MET A 202 0.32 22.94 -3.35
CA MET A 202 0.21 23.13 -4.79
C MET A 202 1.12 24.27 -5.28
N PRO A 203 1.55 24.27 -6.55
CA PRO A 203 2.27 25.40 -7.13
C PRO A 203 1.40 26.66 -7.18
N ASP A 204 2.03 27.82 -7.31
CA ASP A 204 1.34 29.11 -7.18
C ASP A 204 0.37 29.39 -8.32
N CYS A 205 0.61 28.80 -9.50
CA CYS A 205 -0.32 28.87 -10.63
C CYS A 205 -1.52 27.92 -10.49
N ALA A 206 -1.43 26.89 -9.63
CA ALA A 206 -2.46 25.85 -9.57
C ALA A 206 -3.84 26.34 -9.14
N PRO A 207 -4.02 27.21 -8.12
CA PRO A 207 -5.36 27.57 -7.62
C PRO A 207 -6.30 28.13 -8.69
N GLU A 208 -5.78 28.95 -9.59
CA GLU A 208 -6.53 29.49 -10.72
C GLU A 208 -6.83 28.40 -11.75
N ILE A 209 -5.80 27.63 -12.14
CA ILE A 209 -5.90 26.56 -13.15
C ILE A 209 -6.89 25.46 -12.73
N VAL A 210 -6.91 25.10 -11.44
CA VAL A 210 -7.83 24.11 -10.88
C VAL A 210 -9.17 24.70 -10.42
N LYS A 211 -9.46 25.96 -10.76
CA LYS A 211 -10.73 26.64 -10.47
C LYS A 211 -11.06 26.74 -8.97
N LYS A 212 -10.04 26.75 -8.09
CA LYS A 212 -10.21 27.00 -6.64
C LYS A 212 -10.30 28.50 -6.32
N VAL A 213 -9.76 29.35 -7.19
CA VAL A 213 -9.81 30.82 -7.12
C VAL A 213 -10.21 31.35 -8.51
N LYS A 214 -10.91 32.50 -8.57
CA LYS A 214 -11.25 33.12 -9.87
C LYS A 214 -10.00 33.77 -10.50
N PRO A 215 -9.95 33.88 -11.84
CA PRO A 215 -8.86 34.58 -12.51
C PRO A 215 -8.66 36.00 -11.97
N GLY A 216 -7.44 36.30 -11.52
CA GLY A 216 -7.05 37.61 -10.98
C GLY A 216 -7.52 37.91 -9.54
N GLU A 217 -8.15 36.95 -8.84
CA GLU A 217 -8.48 37.10 -7.43
C GLU A 217 -7.28 36.74 -6.54
N GLU A 218 -7.02 37.54 -5.49
CA GLU A 218 -5.91 37.27 -4.57
C GLU A 218 -6.14 35.95 -3.81
N ILE A 219 -5.08 35.16 -3.65
CA ILE A 219 -5.11 33.93 -2.85
C ILE A 219 -5.47 34.32 -1.41
N PRO A 220 -6.58 33.80 -0.85
CA PRO A 220 -7.07 34.25 0.46
C PRO A 220 -6.04 33.97 1.54
N LYS A 221 -5.61 35.04 2.23
CA LYS A 221 -4.70 34.94 3.38
C LYS A 221 -5.30 34.03 4.45
N ARG A 222 -4.49 33.08 4.88
CA ARG A 222 -4.85 31.95 5.73
C ARG A 222 -5.65 32.34 6.99
N PRO A 223 -6.88 31.82 7.20
CA PRO A 223 -7.53 31.78 8.50
C PRO A 223 -6.94 30.65 9.38
N PRO A 224 -7.26 30.56 10.69
CA PRO A 224 -6.69 29.57 11.60
C PRO A 224 -7.28 28.14 11.43
N SER A 225 -7.73 27.76 10.24
CA SER A 225 -8.34 26.44 9.98
C SER A 225 -7.34 25.45 9.38
N ARG A 226 -7.35 24.21 9.90
CA ARG A 226 -6.49 23.11 9.43
C ARG A 226 -6.88 22.55 8.05
N ARG A 227 -8.03 22.93 7.48
CA ARG A 227 -8.61 22.32 6.25
C ARG A 227 -8.43 23.13 4.96
N GLN A 228 -7.67 24.23 4.98
CA GLN A 228 -7.41 25.01 3.78
C GLN A 228 -6.25 24.38 2.96
N TRP A 229 -6.43 24.36 1.64
CA TRP A 229 -5.37 24.07 0.68
C TRP A 229 -4.29 25.17 0.73
N ARG A 230 -3.09 24.85 0.22
CA ARG A 230 -1.89 25.65 0.44
C ARG A 230 -1.09 25.78 -0.84
N VAL A 231 -0.46 26.93 -1.04
CA VAL A 231 0.42 27.18 -2.19
C VAL A 231 1.89 27.28 -1.78
N LYS A 232 2.81 27.03 -2.71
CA LYS A 232 4.26 27.05 -2.45
C LYS A 232 4.74 28.44 -2.00
N GLY A 233 4.22 29.51 -2.57
CA GLY A 233 4.56 30.91 -2.26
C GLY A 233 4.21 31.35 -0.84
N GLU A 234 3.40 30.59 -0.09
CA GLU A 234 3.18 30.80 1.34
C GLU A 234 4.37 30.37 2.21
N PHE A 235 5.34 29.63 1.66
CA PHE A 235 6.43 29.02 2.39
C PHE A 235 7.78 29.41 1.79
N SER A 236 8.75 29.69 2.66
CA SER A 236 10.15 29.67 2.25
C SER A 236 10.60 28.24 1.90
N SER A 237 11.66 28.11 1.10
CA SER A 237 12.28 26.81 0.78
C SER A 237 12.63 26.00 2.04
N THR A 238 13.06 26.68 3.10
CA THR A 238 13.38 26.04 4.39
C THR A 238 12.14 25.52 5.13
N GLU A 239 11.00 26.19 5.02
CA GLU A 239 9.75 25.76 5.66
C GLU A 239 9.13 24.58 4.92
N LEU A 240 9.22 24.56 3.59
CA LEU A 240 8.82 23.39 2.78
C LEU A 240 9.67 22.16 3.13
N ALA A 241 10.99 22.32 3.23
CA ALA A 241 11.88 21.24 3.64
C ALA A 241 11.55 20.73 5.05
N LYS A 242 11.34 21.62 6.03
CA LYS A 242 10.91 21.25 7.39
C LYS A 242 9.56 20.53 7.39
N ARG A 243 8.61 20.95 6.55
CA ARG A 243 7.30 20.32 6.42
C ARG A 243 7.41 18.91 5.84
N ARG A 244 8.21 18.73 4.78
CA ARG A 244 8.52 17.43 4.19
C ARG A 244 9.12 16.52 5.26
N GLN A 245 10.14 17.00 5.97
CA GLN A 245 10.76 16.25 7.06
C GLN A 245 9.76 15.88 8.16
N SER A 246 8.90 16.81 8.56
CA SER A 246 7.85 16.53 9.56
C SER A 246 6.84 15.48 9.10
N ARG A 247 6.51 15.39 7.80
CA ARG A 247 5.69 14.29 7.27
C ARG A 247 6.44 12.97 7.32
N ILE A 248 7.71 12.98 6.93
CA ILE A 248 8.57 11.79 6.97
C ILE A 248 8.67 11.25 8.40
N ASP A 249 8.99 12.10 9.36
CA ASP A 249 9.22 11.71 10.76
C ASP A 249 7.97 11.17 11.47
N LYS A 250 6.76 11.54 11.02
CA LYS A 250 5.49 11.08 11.64
C LYS A 250 5.26 9.57 11.51
N ALA A 251 5.75 8.98 10.43
CA ALA A 251 5.49 7.59 10.09
C ALA A 251 6.76 6.84 9.66
N SER A 252 7.95 7.42 9.88
CA SER A 252 9.23 6.75 9.64
C SER A 252 9.88 6.32 10.96
N GLY A 253 10.49 5.14 10.93
CA GLY A 253 11.19 4.58 12.08
C GLY A 253 11.39 3.08 11.90
N GLN A 254 12.52 2.57 12.38
CA GLN A 254 12.90 1.15 12.19
C GLN A 254 12.88 0.80 10.69
N ASN A 255 12.12 -0.23 10.28
CA ASN A 255 11.98 -0.64 8.88
C ASN A 255 10.76 -0.01 8.17
N VAL A 256 10.25 1.09 8.71
CA VAL A 256 9.19 1.88 8.08
C VAL A 256 9.78 3.19 7.57
N ARG A 257 9.51 3.53 6.31
CA ARG A 257 9.94 4.77 5.66
C ARG A 257 8.79 5.45 4.94
N THR A 258 8.72 6.76 5.06
CA THR A 258 7.73 7.59 4.37
C THR A 258 8.39 8.33 3.20
N PHE A 259 7.79 8.22 2.02
CA PHE A 259 8.17 8.85 0.78
C PHE A 259 7.11 9.88 0.42
N VAL A 260 7.50 11.14 0.38
CA VAL A 260 6.58 12.28 0.17
C VAL A 260 6.75 12.76 -1.27
N ALA A 261 5.64 13.01 -1.98
CA ALA A 261 5.63 13.62 -3.31
C ALA A 261 6.57 14.84 -3.39
N ASP A 262 7.32 14.96 -4.48
CA ASP A 262 8.34 15.99 -4.67
C ASP A 262 7.70 17.37 -4.82
N GLU A 263 6.56 17.44 -5.50
CA GLU A 263 5.93 18.72 -5.83
C GLU A 263 4.54 18.88 -5.21
N TRP A 264 3.57 18.04 -5.56
CA TRP A 264 2.19 18.21 -5.09
C TRP A 264 1.45 16.89 -4.83
N THR A 265 1.05 16.18 -5.89
CA THR A 265 0.32 14.89 -5.88
C THR A 265 0.92 13.98 -6.93
N LEU A 266 0.63 12.67 -6.88
CA LEU A 266 1.15 11.72 -7.87
C LEU A 266 0.94 12.15 -9.33
N GLU A 267 -0.26 12.56 -9.72
CA GLU A 267 -0.55 12.88 -11.14
C GLU A 267 0.22 14.12 -11.61
N TYR A 268 0.32 15.13 -10.73
CA TYR A 268 1.11 16.32 -11.01
C TYR A 268 2.59 15.98 -11.12
N ASP A 269 3.13 15.21 -10.18
CA ASP A 269 4.55 14.85 -10.12
C ASP A 269 4.97 13.99 -11.32
N LEU A 270 4.10 13.06 -11.76
CA LEU A 270 4.31 12.29 -12.99
C LEU A 270 4.36 13.21 -14.21
N ALA A 271 3.43 14.18 -14.29
CA ALA A 271 3.42 15.15 -15.39
C ALA A 271 4.69 16.01 -15.38
N PHE A 272 5.08 16.51 -14.22
CA PHE A 272 6.25 17.36 -14.02
C PHE A 272 7.57 16.64 -14.33
N SER A 273 7.67 15.35 -14.01
CA SER A 273 8.91 14.56 -14.16
C SER A 273 9.18 14.09 -15.59
N GLY A 274 8.17 14.10 -16.48
CA GLY A 274 8.36 13.77 -17.90
C GLY A 274 7.30 12.85 -18.52
N LEU A 275 6.21 12.56 -17.79
CA LEU A 275 5.06 11.80 -18.30
C LEU A 275 3.83 12.69 -18.57
N ALA A 276 4.02 14.00 -18.77
CA ALA A 276 2.90 14.94 -18.95
C ALA A 276 1.94 14.51 -20.07
N LYS A 277 2.48 14.01 -21.18
CA LYS A 277 1.66 13.57 -22.32
C LYS A 277 0.84 12.34 -21.96
N GLU A 278 1.48 11.32 -21.41
CA GLU A 278 0.85 10.05 -21.05
C GLU A 278 -0.22 10.25 -19.97
N VAL A 279 0.06 11.07 -18.94
CA VAL A 279 -0.90 11.41 -17.88
C VAL A 279 -2.07 12.21 -18.43
N TRP A 280 -1.81 13.17 -19.32
CA TRP A 280 -2.87 13.97 -19.94
C TRP A 280 -3.76 13.13 -20.86
N GLU A 281 -3.18 12.25 -21.69
CA GLU A 281 -3.94 11.32 -22.54
C GLU A 281 -4.80 10.40 -21.68
N ALA A 282 -4.25 9.88 -20.58
CA ALA A 282 -4.99 9.07 -19.63
C ALA A 282 -6.17 9.82 -18.99
N ALA A 283 -5.99 11.10 -18.64
CA ALA A 283 -7.05 11.94 -18.10
C ALA A 283 -8.17 12.20 -19.13
N VAL A 284 -7.79 12.46 -20.39
CA VAL A 284 -8.75 12.66 -21.50
C VAL A 284 -9.54 11.38 -21.76
N LEU A 285 -8.87 10.22 -21.76
CA LEU A 285 -9.53 8.92 -21.90
C LEU A 285 -10.47 8.64 -20.73
N ALA A 286 -10.09 8.99 -19.49
CA ALA A 286 -10.96 8.86 -18.33
C ALA A 286 -12.22 9.75 -18.42
N LEU A 287 -12.12 10.97 -18.97
CA LEU A 287 -13.29 11.83 -19.25
C LEU A 287 -14.18 11.30 -20.38
N ALA A 288 -13.63 10.49 -21.27
CA ALA A 288 -14.34 9.88 -22.39
C ALA A 288 -14.79 8.44 -22.10
N ASP A 289 -14.53 7.90 -20.90
CA ASP A 289 -14.62 6.48 -20.60
C ASP A 289 -15.99 5.87 -20.93
N GLU A 290 -17.08 6.49 -20.48
CA GLU A 290 -18.44 6.04 -20.78
C GLU A 290 -18.73 6.05 -22.28
N ARG A 291 -18.27 7.09 -22.99
CA ARG A 291 -18.49 7.23 -24.44
C ARG A 291 -17.70 6.19 -25.22
N ILE A 292 -16.51 5.84 -24.75
CA ILE A 292 -15.66 4.78 -25.31
C ILE A 292 -16.32 3.42 -25.12
N HIS A 293 -16.77 3.10 -23.90
CA HIS A 293 -17.42 1.81 -23.60
C HIS A 293 -18.76 1.64 -24.33
N ASN A 294 -19.51 2.72 -24.54
CA ASN A 294 -20.75 2.70 -25.32
C ASN A 294 -20.53 2.74 -26.84
N GLY A 295 -19.27 2.75 -27.31
CA GLY A 295 -18.91 2.71 -28.74
C GLY A 295 -19.17 4.01 -29.50
N THR A 296 -19.55 5.09 -28.81
CA THR A 296 -19.83 6.40 -29.42
C THR A 296 -18.57 7.22 -29.70
N MET A 297 -17.43 6.83 -29.12
CA MET A 297 -16.13 7.47 -29.29
C MET A 297 -15.03 6.42 -29.33
N THR A 298 -14.00 6.60 -30.14
CA THR A 298 -12.79 5.76 -30.09
C THR A 298 -11.72 6.43 -29.25
N ARG A 299 -10.80 5.63 -28.68
CA ARG A 299 -9.67 6.15 -27.91
C ARG A 299 -8.83 7.14 -28.72
N ASP A 300 -8.53 6.79 -29.96
CA ASP A 300 -7.74 7.64 -30.86
C ASP A 300 -8.45 8.97 -31.14
N ASN A 301 -9.77 8.97 -31.34
CA ASN A 301 -10.53 10.20 -31.55
C ASN A 301 -10.56 11.06 -30.29
N ALA A 302 -10.72 10.46 -29.10
CA ALA A 302 -10.70 11.19 -27.83
C ALA A 302 -9.40 11.95 -27.62
N VAL A 303 -8.27 11.30 -27.87
CA VAL A 303 -6.94 11.94 -27.78
C VAL A 303 -6.76 12.98 -28.90
N LYS A 304 -7.13 12.64 -30.14
CA LYS A 304 -6.95 13.51 -31.30
C LYS A 304 -7.73 14.83 -31.21
N GLU A 305 -8.97 14.79 -30.72
CA GLU A 305 -9.81 15.99 -30.52
C GLU A 305 -9.16 17.01 -29.57
N ARG A 306 -8.30 16.54 -28.68
CA ARG A 306 -7.67 17.35 -27.64
C ARG A 306 -6.18 17.56 -27.88
N ALA A 307 -5.60 16.98 -28.94
CA ALA A 307 -4.17 17.05 -29.21
C ALA A 307 -3.65 18.50 -29.39
N ALA A 308 -4.45 19.37 -30.01
CA ALA A 308 -4.11 20.79 -30.14
C ALA A 308 -4.11 21.53 -28.80
N GLU A 309 -4.99 21.15 -27.86
CA GLU A 309 -5.01 21.67 -26.50
C GLU A 309 -3.71 21.30 -25.77
N PHE A 310 -3.31 20.03 -25.84
CA PHE A 310 -2.05 19.60 -25.23
C PHE A 310 -0.82 20.27 -25.86
N ALA A 311 -0.77 20.39 -27.19
CA ALA A 311 0.33 21.04 -27.89
C ALA A 311 0.50 22.51 -27.48
N ALA A 312 -0.60 23.23 -27.25
CA ALA A 312 -0.52 24.60 -26.75
C ALA A 312 -0.01 24.66 -25.30
N LEU A 313 -0.37 23.69 -24.47
CA LEU A 313 0.08 23.59 -23.08
C LEU A 313 1.54 23.15 -22.95
N SER A 314 2.05 22.32 -23.87
CA SER A 314 3.42 21.81 -23.83
C SER A 314 4.49 22.87 -24.07
N GLU A 315 4.11 24.00 -24.67
CA GLU A 315 4.99 25.17 -24.83
C GLU A 315 5.14 25.97 -23.53
N LEU A 316 4.33 25.68 -22.50
CA LEU A 316 4.40 26.32 -21.20
C LEU A 316 5.45 25.64 -20.30
N GLY A 317 5.86 26.33 -19.24
CA GLY A 317 6.77 25.76 -18.24
C GLY A 317 6.19 24.51 -17.56
N ALA A 318 7.05 23.60 -17.11
CA ALA A 318 6.66 22.32 -16.51
C ALA A 318 5.65 22.45 -15.36
N GLU A 319 5.78 23.50 -14.54
CA GLU A 319 4.84 23.78 -13.44
C GLU A 319 3.41 24.10 -13.92
N VAL A 320 3.31 24.91 -14.97
CA VAL A 320 2.03 25.30 -15.56
C VAL A 320 1.42 24.13 -16.33
N LEU A 321 2.23 23.42 -17.11
CA LEU A 321 1.81 22.20 -17.80
C LEU A 321 1.27 21.17 -16.81
N GLY A 322 2.04 20.82 -15.77
CA GLY A 322 1.63 19.88 -14.73
C GLY A 322 0.33 20.30 -14.04
N SER A 323 0.15 21.60 -13.77
CA SER A 323 -1.08 22.13 -13.18
C SER A 323 -2.30 21.94 -14.10
N HIS A 324 -2.14 22.16 -15.40
CA HIS A 324 -3.22 21.93 -16.38
C HIS A 324 -3.54 20.45 -16.56
N VAL A 325 -2.53 19.57 -16.53
CA VAL A 325 -2.74 18.12 -16.54
C VAL A 325 -3.51 17.70 -15.30
N TYR A 326 -3.09 18.14 -14.10
CA TYR A 326 -3.80 17.83 -12.86
C TYR A 326 -5.23 18.39 -12.84
N ALA A 327 -5.47 19.55 -13.43
CA ALA A 327 -6.81 20.14 -13.53
C ALA A 327 -7.82 19.25 -14.28
N LYS A 328 -7.38 18.33 -15.14
CA LYS A 328 -8.28 17.36 -15.76
C LYS A 328 -8.95 16.45 -14.73
N PHE A 329 -8.23 16.07 -13.68
CA PHE A 329 -8.74 15.26 -12.58
C PHE A 329 -9.58 16.11 -11.61
N GLU A 330 -9.03 17.24 -11.15
CA GLU A 330 -9.67 18.05 -10.10
C GLU A 330 -10.84 18.92 -10.62
N ALA A 331 -10.66 19.59 -11.76
CA ALA A 331 -11.57 20.63 -12.23
C ALA A 331 -12.50 20.18 -13.36
N ASP A 332 -12.07 19.22 -14.18
CA ASP A 332 -12.88 18.67 -15.27
C ASP A 332 -13.55 17.33 -14.89
N GLY A 333 -13.19 16.76 -13.73
CA GLY A 333 -13.87 15.61 -13.13
C GLY A 333 -13.41 14.23 -13.62
N ALA A 334 -12.21 14.12 -14.19
CA ALA A 334 -11.66 12.83 -14.56
C ALA A 334 -11.44 11.96 -13.32
N SER A 335 -11.92 10.71 -13.33
CA SER A 335 -11.68 9.77 -12.23
C SER A 335 -10.19 9.42 -12.14
N LYS A 336 -9.57 9.66 -10.99
CA LYS A 336 -8.17 9.30 -10.72
C LYS A 336 -7.90 7.81 -10.92
N ALA A 337 -8.84 6.96 -10.49
CA ALA A 337 -8.72 5.50 -10.65
C ALA A 337 -8.78 5.07 -12.13
N ILE A 338 -9.73 5.61 -12.91
CA ILE A 338 -9.86 5.30 -14.34
C ILE A 338 -8.67 5.86 -15.11
N GLY A 339 -8.23 7.09 -14.80
CA GLY A 339 -7.03 7.67 -15.38
C GLY A 339 -5.78 6.83 -15.10
N ALA A 340 -5.61 6.33 -13.87
CA ALA A 340 -4.53 5.42 -13.53
C ALA A 340 -4.56 4.11 -14.37
N GLN A 341 -5.75 3.56 -14.64
CA GLN A 341 -5.89 2.38 -15.52
C GLN A 341 -5.48 2.69 -16.96
N TYR A 342 -5.93 3.82 -17.52
CA TYR A 342 -5.52 4.23 -18.86
C TYR A 342 -4.02 4.53 -18.95
N LEU A 343 -3.46 5.19 -17.93
CA LEU A 343 -2.02 5.45 -17.88
C LEU A 343 -1.22 4.15 -17.83
N ALA A 344 -1.65 3.17 -17.04
CA ALA A 344 -1.03 1.85 -17.01
C ALA A 344 -1.03 1.18 -18.40
N ASP A 345 -2.17 1.16 -19.08
CA ASP A 345 -2.32 0.59 -20.42
C ASP A 345 -1.46 1.33 -21.47
N LEU A 346 -1.38 2.67 -21.40
CA LEU A 346 -0.53 3.47 -22.28
C LEU A 346 0.95 3.14 -22.10
N LEU A 347 1.42 3.01 -20.86
CA LEU A 347 2.81 2.68 -20.56
C LEU A 347 3.16 1.25 -20.98
N GLU A 348 2.28 0.28 -20.70
CA GLU A 348 2.48 -1.11 -21.14
C GLU A 348 2.60 -1.21 -22.65
N LYS A 349 1.70 -0.56 -23.40
CA LYS A 349 1.77 -0.50 -24.86
C LYS A 349 3.03 0.20 -25.36
N ALA A 350 3.52 1.21 -24.66
CA ALA A 350 4.76 1.88 -25.02
C ALA A 350 5.98 0.95 -24.87
N PHE A 351 5.98 0.07 -23.86
CA PHE A 351 6.98 -0.99 -23.67
C PHE A 351 6.85 -2.09 -24.71
N GLU A 352 5.64 -2.57 -25.01
CA GLU A 352 5.40 -3.58 -26.05
C GLU A 352 5.86 -3.12 -27.43
N LYS A 353 5.68 -1.83 -27.75
CA LYS A 353 6.12 -1.21 -29.00
C LYS A 353 7.62 -0.87 -29.02
N GLY A 354 8.33 -1.03 -27.90
CA GLY A 354 9.74 -0.66 -27.76
C GLY A 354 10.01 0.85 -27.78
N THR A 355 8.97 1.68 -27.66
CA THR A 355 9.09 3.16 -27.61
C THR A 355 9.51 3.68 -26.23
N LEU A 356 9.35 2.86 -25.19
CA LEU A 356 9.79 3.12 -23.83
C LEU A 356 10.44 1.85 -23.28
N ASN A 357 11.51 2.00 -22.50
CA ASN A 357 12.19 0.91 -21.80
C ASN A 357 12.36 1.27 -20.31
N ALA A 358 12.89 0.33 -19.52
CA ALA A 358 13.03 0.52 -18.08
C ALA A 358 13.88 1.75 -17.71
N ASP A 359 15.00 1.99 -18.41
CA ASP A 359 15.86 3.16 -18.16
C ASP A 359 15.18 4.48 -18.53
N GLY A 360 14.46 4.49 -19.65
CA GLY A 360 13.65 5.64 -20.07
C GLY A 360 12.52 5.93 -19.10
N LEU A 361 11.86 4.90 -18.57
CA LEU A 361 10.83 5.07 -17.55
C LEU A 361 11.44 5.58 -16.23
N CYS A 362 12.56 5.02 -15.78
CA CYS A 362 13.30 5.53 -14.61
C CYS A 362 13.60 7.03 -14.73
N SER A 363 14.04 7.49 -15.90
CA SER A 363 14.36 8.91 -16.11
C SER A 363 13.15 9.85 -16.10
N LYS A 364 11.93 9.31 -16.21
CA LYS A 364 10.67 10.06 -16.29
C LYS A 364 9.81 9.94 -15.02
N LEU A 365 10.15 9.04 -14.10
CA LEU A 365 9.41 8.85 -12.86
C LEU A 365 9.99 9.73 -11.73
N PRO A 366 9.14 10.22 -10.81
CA PRO A 366 9.60 10.94 -9.62
C PRO A 366 10.51 10.08 -8.73
N ASP A 367 11.48 10.71 -8.06
CA ASP A 367 12.47 10.02 -7.23
C ASP A 367 11.82 9.27 -6.07
N TYR A 368 10.81 9.87 -5.42
CA TYR A 368 10.12 9.25 -4.29
C TYR A 368 9.41 7.93 -4.67
N VAL A 369 8.95 7.80 -5.92
CA VAL A 369 8.31 6.58 -6.45
C VAL A 369 9.37 5.49 -6.63
N LEU A 370 10.49 5.83 -7.26
CA LEU A 370 11.61 4.92 -7.49
C LEU A 370 12.19 4.42 -6.16
N ASP A 371 12.39 5.33 -5.22
CA ASP A 371 12.91 5.02 -3.88
C ASP A 371 11.93 4.15 -3.08
N ALA A 372 10.62 4.40 -3.16
CA ALA A 372 9.60 3.58 -2.51
C ALA A 372 9.57 2.15 -3.07
N ILE A 373 9.56 2.01 -4.40
CA ILE A 373 9.62 0.70 -5.09
C ILE A 373 10.91 -0.03 -4.73
N GLY A 374 12.05 0.67 -4.80
CA GLY A 374 13.36 0.12 -4.45
C GLY A 374 13.45 -0.32 -2.99
N TYR A 375 12.79 0.38 -2.07
CA TYR A 375 12.80 0.03 -0.65
C TYR A 375 12.07 -1.28 -0.35
N VAL A 376 10.89 -1.50 -0.93
CA VAL A 376 10.05 -2.69 -0.65
C VAL A 376 10.47 -3.93 -1.44
N THR A 377 11.26 -3.79 -2.50
CA THR A 377 11.72 -4.90 -3.37
C THR A 377 13.18 -5.33 -3.12
N SER A 378 13.72 -5.09 -1.92
CA SER A 378 15.15 -5.23 -1.57
C SER A 378 16.04 -4.10 -2.11
N PRO A 379 17.10 -3.68 -1.36
CA PRO A 379 17.93 -2.56 -1.74
C PRO A 379 18.59 -2.77 -3.12
N LEU A 380 18.52 -1.76 -3.99
CA LEU A 380 19.33 -1.66 -5.20
C LEU A 380 20.82 -1.70 -4.83
N VAL A 381 21.52 -2.78 -5.15
CA VAL A 381 22.97 -2.71 -5.32
C VAL A 381 23.21 -2.02 -6.67
N ARG A 382 23.50 -0.72 -6.65
CA ARG A 382 24.08 -0.07 -7.83
C ARG A 382 25.41 -0.78 -8.12
N PRO A 383 25.72 -1.20 -9.36
CA PRO A 383 27.06 -1.69 -9.66
C PRO A 383 28.05 -0.57 -9.39
N GLY A 384 28.82 -0.70 -8.31
CA GLY A 384 29.99 0.13 -8.08
C GLY A 384 31.05 -0.15 -9.15
N PRO A 385 31.97 0.78 -9.41
CA PRO A 385 33.08 0.51 -10.32
C PRO A 385 33.84 -0.73 -9.83
N LEU A 386 34.03 -1.70 -10.73
CA LEU A 386 34.73 -2.98 -10.48
C LEU A 386 36.09 -2.72 -9.80
N SER A 387 36.17 -2.89 -8.48
CA SER A 387 37.45 -3.02 -7.80
C SER A 387 37.90 -4.48 -7.91
N SER A 388 38.99 -4.69 -8.63
CA SER A 388 39.70 -5.96 -8.85
C SER A 388 39.76 -6.86 -7.61
N MET A 389 39.29 -8.10 -7.74
CA MET A 389 39.60 -9.16 -6.77
C MET A 389 41.07 -9.61 -6.90
N PRO A 390 41.76 -9.96 -5.80
CA PRO A 390 43.06 -10.61 -5.88
C PRO A 390 42.90 -12.09 -6.26
N ALA A 391 43.81 -12.55 -7.13
CA ALA A 391 43.83 -13.90 -7.68
C ALA A 391 43.97 -14.99 -6.61
N ALA A 392 43.19 -16.05 -6.77
CA ALA A 392 43.27 -17.26 -5.96
C ALA A 392 44.63 -17.96 -6.12
N VAL A 393 45.27 -18.26 -4.99
CA VAL A 393 46.47 -19.09 -4.91
C VAL A 393 46.07 -20.55 -5.11
N ALA A 394 46.46 -21.12 -6.25
CA ALA A 394 46.31 -22.53 -6.56
C ALA A 394 47.44 -23.36 -5.91
N GLY A 395 47.05 -24.26 -5.00
CA GLY A 395 47.49 -25.65 -4.87
C GLY A 395 48.98 -26.01 -4.70
N ARG A 396 49.28 -26.79 -3.65
CA ARG A 396 50.20 -27.94 -3.71
C ARG A 396 49.89 -29.00 -2.64
N LEU A 397 49.62 -30.21 -3.15
CA LEU A 397 50.07 -31.56 -2.70
C LEU A 397 49.43 -32.20 -1.45
N PRO A 398 49.46 -33.56 -1.35
CA PRO A 398 50.09 -34.55 -2.23
C PRO A 398 49.16 -35.24 -3.22
#